data_AF-A0A258L9J6-F1
#
_entry.id   AF-A0A258L9J6-F1
#
_cell.length_a   1.000
_cell.length_b   1.000
_cell.length_c   1.000
_cell.angle_alpha   90.00
_cell.angle_beta   90.00
_cell.angle_gamma   90.00
#
_symmetry.space_group_name_H-M   'P 1'
#
loop_
_entity.id
_entity.type
_entity.pdbx_description
1 polymer ?
#
loop_
_entity_poly.entity_id
_entity_poly.type
_entity_poly.pdbx_seq_one_letter_code
_entity_poly.pdbx_strand_id
1 'polypeptide(L)'
;MSNEIIFFGSFLLFIVLMLAIDLGLFNKKDHKVSMKEAAIMSFIWVSFALGFYFLLLTEGEILHDITSFAKLQGVTTKHLHNITLIPGNFEASLTLYKQNLALEFLTGYVIEYALSVDNIFVMVLIFSAFGVDERYYHRVLFWGI
;
A
#
# COMPACT_ATOMS: atom_id res chain seq x y z
N MET A 1 -1.90 -21.84 -13.95
CA MET A 1 -1.42 -20.49 -13.57
C MET A 1 -1.14 -20.54 -12.08
N SER A 2 0.01 -20.05 -11.60
CA SER A 2 0.20 -19.91 -10.14
C SER A 2 -0.84 -18.92 -9.61
N ASN A 3 -1.47 -19.20 -8.45
CA ASN A 3 -2.44 -18.28 -7.83
C ASN A 3 -1.83 -16.88 -7.62
N GLU A 4 -0.52 -16.82 -7.39
CA GLU A 4 0.27 -15.59 -7.32
C GLU A 4 0.14 -14.72 -8.58
N ILE A 5 0.18 -15.31 -9.77
CA ILE A 5 0.10 -14.55 -11.04
C ILE A 5 -1.29 -13.93 -11.20
N ILE A 6 -2.33 -14.68 -10.82
CA ILE A 6 -3.71 -14.18 -10.89
C ILE A 6 -3.89 -13.04 -9.88
N PHE A 7 -3.37 -13.20 -8.67
CA PHE A 7 -3.43 -12.19 -7.63
C PHE A 7 -2.66 -10.92 -8.03
N PHE A 8 -1.39 -11.03 -8.41
CA PHE A 8 -0.60 -9.85 -8.81
C PHE A 8 -1.14 -9.21 -10.09
N GLY A 9 -1.64 -10.02 -11.04
CA GLY A 9 -2.29 -9.52 -12.25
C GLY A 9 -3.57 -8.73 -11.97
N SER A 10 -4.44 -9.24 -11.09
CA SER A 10 -5.67 -8.55 -10.69
C SER A 10 -5.39 -7.31 -9.85
N PHE A 11 -4.42 -7.38 -8.95
CA PHE A 11 -3.97 -6.26 -8.13
C PHE A 11 -3.36 -5.15 -9.01
N LEU A 12 -2.50 -5.49 -9.96
CA LEU A 12 -1.92 -4.53 -10.89
C LEU A 12 -3.01 -3.89 -11.76
N LEU A 13 -3.95 -4.68 -12.27
CA LEU A 13 -5.09 -4.16 -13.02
C LEU A 13 -5.92 -3.19 -12.18
N PHE A 14 -6.19 -3.54 -10.92
CA PHE A 14 -6.89 -2.68 -9.97
C PHE A 14 -6.16 -1.34 -9.75
N ILE A 15 -4.84 -1.37 -9.53
CA ILE A 15 -4.02 -0.16 -9.40
C ILE A 15 -4.10 0.69 -10.67
N VAL A 16 -3.93 0.10 -11.85
CA VAL A 16 -3.97 0.84 -13.12
C VAL A 16 -5.33 1.50 -13.34
N LEU A 17 -6.41 0.77 -13.08
CA LEU A 17 -7.77 1.31 -13.19
C LEU A 17 -7.97 2.50 -12.25
N MET A 18 -7.51 2.37 -11.01
CA MET A 18 -7.70 3.40 -10.02
C MET A 18 -6.80 4.62 -10.27
N LEU A 19 -5.56 4.44 -10.71
CA LEU A 19 -4.72 5.54 -11.22
C LEU A 19 -5.35 6.25 -12.42
N ALA A 20 -5.99 5.50 -13.34
CA ALA A 20 -6.70 6.10 -14.46
C ALA A 20 -7.92 6.93 -14.02
N ILE A 21 -8.61 6.52 -12.95
CA ILE A 21 -9.70 7.29 -12.35
C ILE A 21 -9.18 8.60 -11.75
N ASP A 22 -8.10 8.53 -10.98
CA ASP A 22 -7.49 9.69 -10.31
C ASP A 22 -6.89 10.70 -11.31
N LEU A 23 -6.18 10.21 -12.33
CA LEU A 23 -5.55 11.06 -13.35
C LEU A 23 -6.54 11.59 -14.40
N GLY A 24 -7.55 10.80 -14.78
CA GLY A 24 -8.28 11.01 -16.04
C GLY A 24 -9.76 11.38 -15.92
N LEU A 25 -10.46 10.96 -14.86
CA LEU A 25 -11.93 11.11 -14.81
C LEU A 25 -12.41 12.37 -14.08
N PHE A 26 -11.71 12.79 -13.02
CA PHE A 26 -12.20 13.83 -12.11
C PHE A 26 -11.48 15.18 -12.24
N ASN A 27 -10.27 15.24 -12.80
CA ASN A 27 -9.42 16.43 -12.72
C ASN A 27 -9.45 17.30 -13.99
N LYS A 28 -10.65 17.68 -14.45
CA LYS A 28 -10.81 18.54 -15.65
C LYS A 28 -10.71 20.04 -15.38
N LYS A 29 -10.58 20.50 -14.13
CA LYS A 29 -10.50 21.93 -13.78
C LYS A 29 -9.54 22.16 -12.61
N ASP A 30 -8.62 23.11 -12.78
CA ASP A 30 -7.74 23.64 -11.73
C ASP A 30 -8.59 24.29 -10.61
N HIS A 31 -9.00 23.50 -9.61
CA HIS A 31 -9.47 24.05 -8.34
C HIS A 31 -8.50 23.66 -7.23
N LYS A 32 -8.26 24.58 -6.29
CA LYS A 32 -7.52 24.23 -5.07
C LYS A 32 -8.33 23.17 -4.32
N VAL A 33 -7.73 22.02 -4.04
CA VAL A 33 -8.35 20.96 -3.23
C VAL A 33 -8.58 21.51 -1.83
N SER A 34 -9.83 21.47 -1.38
CA SER A 34 -10.21 21.92 -0.04
C SER A 34 -9.72 20.94 1.02
N MET A 35 -9.46 21.41 2.24
CA MET A 35 -9.10 20.54 3.38
C MET A 35 -10.11 19.41 3.61
N LYS A 36 -11.40 19.66 3.35
CA LYS A 36 -12.45 18.63 3.46
C LYS A 36 -12.32 17.55 2.38
N GLU A 37 -12.02 17.95 1.15
CA GLU A 37 -11.84 17.04 0.02
C GLU A 37 -10.59 16.19 0.23
N ALA A 38 -9.48 16.81 0.63
CA ALA A 38 -8.25 16.10 0.98
C ALA A 38 -8.47 15.09 2.11
N ALA A 39 -9.19 15.47 3.17
CA ALA A 39 -9.51 14.56 4.27
C ALA A 39 -10.37 13.36 3.83
N ILE A 40 -11.36 13.59 2.95
CA ILE A 40 -12.19 12.51 2.40
C ILE A 40 -11.34 11.58 1.54
N MET A 41 -10.49 12.11 0.66
CA MET A 41 -9.59 11.31 -0.15
C MET A 41 -8.68 10.46 0.74
N SER A 42 -8.00 11.07 1.71
CA SER A 42 -7.16 10.32 2.66
C SER A 42 -7.93 9.23 3.40
N PHE A 43 -9.16 9.50 3.82
CA PHE A 43 -9.99 8.51 4.49
C PHE A 43 -10.33 7.32 3.59
N ILE A 44 -10.69 7.57 2.33
CA ILE A 44 -10.97 6.51 1.34
C ILE A 44 -9.74 5.62 1.16
N TRP A 45 -8.57 6.24 0.98
CA TRP A 45 -7.30 5.55 0.78
C TRP A 45 -6.87 4.70 1.97
N VAL A 46 -6.96 5.27 3.18
CA VAL A 46 -6.70 4.54 4.42
C VAL A 46 -7.68 3.39 4.59
N SER A 47 -8.95 3.58 4.23
CA SER A 47 -9.96 2.51 4.31
C SER A 47 -9.66 1.35 3.37
N PHE A 48 -9.18 1.62 2.14
CA PHE A 48 -8.73 0.56 1.23
C PHE A 48 -7.52 -0.19 1.78
N ALA A 49 -6.53 0.53 2.33
CA ALA A 49 -5.37 -0.10 2.95
C ALA A 49 -5.77 -0.99 4.14
N LEU A 50 -6.67 -0.51 5.01
CA LEU A 50 -7.19 -1.29 6.13
C LEU A 50 -8.05 -2.49 5.68
N GLY A 51 -8.83 -2.33 4.61
CA GLY A 51 -9.58 -3.43 4.01
C GLY A 51 -8.65 -4.52 3.47
N PHE A 52 -7.57 -4.13 2.81
CA PHE A 52 -6.54 -5.08 2.36
C PHE A 52 -5.79 -5.74 3.52
N TYR A 53 -5.45 -4.98 4.57
CA TYR A 53 -4.90 -5.53 5.81
C TYR A 53 -5.80 -6.62 6.41
N PHE A 54 -7.12 -6.36 6.47
CA PHE A 54 -8.08 -7.36 6.95
C PHE A 54 -8.14 -8.58 6.03
N LEU A 55 -8.11 -8.38 4.72
CA LEU A 55 -8.04 -9.48 3.74
C LEU A 55 -6.83 -10.38 3.97
N LEU A 56 -5.65 -9.81 4.28
CA LEU A 56 -4.45 -10.60 4.59
C LEU A 56 -4.59 -11.42 5.89
N LEU A 57 -5.32 -10.91 6.88
CA LEU A 57 -5.60 -11.65 8.12
C LEU A 57 -6.53 -12.84 7.87
N THR A 58 -7.55 -12.67 7.02
CA THR A 58 -8.55 -13.71 6.77
C THR A 58 -8.11 -14.71 5.71
N GLU A 59 -7.61 -14.22 4.58
CA GLU A 59 -7.39 -14.98 3.33
C GLU A 59 -5.92 -14.96 2.85
N GLY A 60 -4.97 -14.59 3.72
CA GLY A 60 -3.55 -14.53 3.38
C GLY A 60 -2.94 -15.86 2.88
N GLU A 61 -3.56 -16.99 3.20
CA GLU A 61 -3.17 -18.33 2.72
C GLU A 61 -3.40 -18.53 1.22
N ILE A 62 -4.40 -17.84 0.65
CA ILE A 62 -4.78 -17.98 -0.77
C ILE A 62 -3.69 -17.41 -1.67
N LEU A 63 -2.98 -16.38 -1.19
CA LEU A 63 -1.93 -15.67 -1.93
C LEU A 63 -0.86 -16.62 -2.49
N HIS A 64 -0.42 -17.58 -1.67
CA HIS A 64 0.60 -18.57 -2.03
C HIS A 64 0.03 -19.99 -2.13
N ASP A 65 -1.30 -20.15 -2.10
CA ASP A 65 -1.98 -21.45 -2.16
C ASP A 65 -1.48 -22.40 -1.06
N ILE A 66 -1.41 -21.91 0.19
CA ILE A 66 -0.84 -22.63 1.32
C ILE A 66 -1.84 -23.70 1.81
N THR A 67 -1.65 -24.92 1.33
CA THR A 67 -2.51 -26.08 1.67
C THR A 67 -1.85 -27.10 2.59
N SER A 68 -0.54 -26.95 2.86
CA SER A 68 0.21 -27.89 3.69
C SER A 68 1.31 -27.19 4.49
N PHE A 69 1.71 -27.82 5.60
CA PHE A 69 2.79 -27.32 6.45
C PHE A 69 4.13 -27.23 5.70
N ALA A 70 4.43 -28.19 4.82
CA ALA A 70 5.65 -28.16 4.01
C ALA A 70 5.69 -26.95 3.08
N LYS A 71 4.57 -26.60 2.47
CA LYS A 71 4.45 -25.41 1.62
C LYS A 71 4.55 -24.13 2.44
N LEU A 72 3.88 -24.08 3.59
CA LEU A 72 4.00 -22.97 4.55
C LEU A 72 5.46 -22.72 4.93
N GLN A 73 6.19 -23.76 5.33
CA GLN A 73 7.61 -23.66 5.68
C GLN A 73 8.47 -23.19 4.49
N GLY A 74 8.17 -23.69 3.28
CA GLY A 74 8.82 -23.25 2.05
C GLY A 74 8.60 -21.77 1.77
N VAL A 75 7.37 -21.28 1.90
CA VAL A 75 7.00 -19.87 1.71
C VAL A 75 7.64 -18.99 2.78
N THR A 76 7.55 -19.37 4.06
CA THR A 76 8.20 -18.67 5.18
C THR A 76 9.69 -18.48 4.95
N THR A 77 10.37 -19.53 4.49
CA THR A 77 11.82 -19.48 4.24
C THR A 77 12.16 -18.67 2.99
N LYS A 78 11.39 -18.85 1.91
CA LYS A 78 11.61 -18.17 0.62
C LYS A 78 11.40 -16.66 0.72
N HIS A 79 10.39 -16.24 1.48
CA HIS A 79 10.01 -14.83 1.64
C HIS A 79 10.60 -14.19 2.91
N LEU A 80 11.48 -14.92 3.63
CA LEU A 80 12.21 -14.41 4.80
C LEU A 80 11.30 -13.87 5.91
N HIS A 81 10.13 -14.48 6.09
CA HIS A 81 9.21 -14.09 7.17
C HIS A 81 9.83 -14.41 8.53
N ASN A 82 9.86 -13.42 9.41
CA ASN A 82 10.51 -13.53 10.72
C ASN A 82 9.59 -14.20 11.75
N ILE A 83 9.16 -15.44 11.48
CA ILE A 83 8.25 -16.21 12.32
C ILE A 83 8.81 -17.58 12.69
N THR A 84 8.50 -18.03 13.91
CA THR A 84 8.79 -19.39 14.35
C THR A 84 7.55 -20.25 14.15
N LEU A 85 7.59 -21.18 13.18
CA LEU A 85 6.50 -22.11 12.92
C LEU A 85 6.44 -23.17 14.03
N ILE A 86 5.23 -23.65 14.36
CA ILE A 86 4.99 -24.68 15.38
C ILE A 86 4.91 -26.04 14.67
N PRO A 87 5.92 -26.92 14.81
CA PRO A 87 5.90 -28.24 14.16
C PRO A 87 4.70 -29.05 14.63
N GLY A 88 3.98 -29.69 13.70
CA GLY A 88 2.83 -30.53 14.00
C GLY A 88 1.50 -29.78 14.22
N ASN A 89 1.50 -28.44 14.25
CA ASN A 89 0.27 -27.64 14.27
C ASN A 89 0.21 -26.68 13.08
N PHE A 90 -0.43 -27.15 12.01
CA PHE A 90 -0.58 -26.37 10.77
C PHE A 90 -1.47 -25.14 10.97
N GLU A 91 -2.60 -25.28 11.66
CA GLU A 91 -3.58 -24.19 11.85
C GLU A 91 -3.00 -23.02 12.66
N ALA A 92 -2.30 -23.33 13.76
CA ALA A 92 -1.62 -22.31 14.56
C ALA A 92 -0.50 -21.63 13.77
N SER A 93 0.29 -22.41 13.03
CA SER A 93 1.38 -21.87 12.19
C SER A 93 0.84 -21.01 11.05
N LEU A 94 -0.29 -21.39 10.45
CA LEU A 94 -0.96 -20.62 9.41
C LEU A 94 -1.46 -19.28 9.97
N THR A 95 -2.05 -19.29 11.17
CA THR A 95 -2.51 -18.06 11.83
C THR A 95 -1.35 -17.10 12.12
N LEU A 96 -0.23 -17.61 12.63
CA LEU A 96 0.99 -16.81 12.84
C LEU A 96 1.51 -16.21 11.54
N TYR A 97 1.50 -16.99 10.46
CA TYR A 97 1.88 -16.51 9.14
C TYR A 97 0.97 -15.36 8.66
N LYS A 98 -0.36 -15.52 8.73
CA LYS A 98 -1.32 -14.49 8.30
C LYS A 98 -1.17 -13.19 9.10
N GLN A 99 -0.99 -13.30 10.42
CA GLN A 99 -0.74 -12.16 11.30
C GLN A 99 0.56 -11.44 10.92
N ASN A 100 1.65 -12.19 10.70
CA ASN A 100 2.92 -11.60 10.30
C ASN A 100 2.85 -10.94 8.92
N LEU A 101 2.23 -11.59 7.94
CA LEU A 101 2.03 -11.04 6.59
C LEU A 101 1.24 -9.72 6.63
N ALA A 102 0.15 -9.68 7.41
CA ALA A 102 -0.64 -8.47 7.59
C ALA A 102 0.15 -7.36 8.30
N LEU A 103 0.95 -7.70 9.31
CA LEU A 103 1.82 -6.74 10.01
C LEU A 103 2.94 -6.18 9.12
N GLU A 104 3.55 -7.02 8.29
CA GLU A 104 4.55 -6.59 7.30
C GLU A 104 3.94 -5.61 6.30
N PHE A 105 2.74 -5.92 5.77
CA PHE A 105 2.00 -4.99 4.91
C PHE A 105 1.70 -3.67 5.62
N LEU A 106 1.14 -3.70 6.84
CA LEU A 106 0.77 -2.49 7.58
C LEU A 106 2.00 -1.65 7.90
N THR A 107 3.09 -2.30 8.28
CA THR A 107 4.37 -1.64 8.58
C THR A 107 4.94 -0.97 7.32
N GLY A 108 4.96 -1.69 6.20
CA GLY A 108 5.36 -1.14 4.90
C GLY A 108 4.49 0.05 4.50
N TYR A 109 3.17 -0.07 4.62
CA TYR A 109 2.22 1.00 4.34
C TYR A 109 2.50 2.26 5.18
N VAL A 110 2.70 2.11 6.49
CA VAL A 110 2.99 3.25 7.38
C VAL A 110 4.35 3.88 7.05
N ILE A 111 5.37 3.07 6.73
CA ILE A 111 6.70 3.57 6.35
C ILE A 111 6.62 4.37 5.05
N GLU A 112 5.99 3.82 4.01
CA GLU A 112 5.77 4.49 2.71
C GLU A 112 4.98 5.80 2.89
N TYR A 113 3.93 5.77 3.72
CA TYR A 113 3.15 6.95 4.03
C TYR A 113 3.98 8.02 4.75
N ALA A 114 4.80 7.64 5.72
CA ALA A 114 5.69 8.56 6.44
C ALA A 114 6.75 9.19 5.53
N LEU A 115 7.36 8.39 4.64
CA LEU A 115 8.32 8.88 3.63
C LEU A 115 7.66 9.86 2.65
N SER A 116 6.41 9.62 2.26
CA SER A 116 5.65 10.52 1.40
C SER A 116 5.38 11.88 2.07
N VAL A 117 5.04 11.87 3.37
CA VAL A 117 4.83 13.10 4.16
C VAL A 117 6.14 13.87 4.35
N ASP A 118 7.25 13.17 4.63
CA ASP A 118 8.58 13.77 4.75
C ASP A 118 8.99 14.49 3.45
N ASN A 119 8.77 13.85 2.31
CA ASN A 119 9.02 14.45 0.99
C ASN A 119 8.21 15.73 0.76
N ILE A 120 6.91 15.74 1.10
CA ILE A 120 6.06 16.94 0.98
C ILE A 120 6.56 18.06 1.90
N PHE A 121 6.96 17.72 3.13
CA PHE A 121 7.47 18.69 4.09
C PHE A 121 8.74 19.38 3.57
N VAL A 122 9.69 18.62 3.03
CA VAL A 122 10.92 19.16 2.41
C VAL A 122 10.57 20.12 1.26
N MET A 123 9.64 19.75 0.38
CA MET A 123 9.23 20.60 -0.74
C MET A 123 8.60 21.92 -0.26
N VAL A 124 7.70 21.87 0.72
CA VAL A 124 7.07 23.08 1.28
C VAL A 124 8.11 23.99 1.94
N LEU A 125 9.10 23.44 2.63
CA LEU A 125 10.18 24.21 3.25
C LEU A 125 11.05 24.91 2.18
N ILE A 126 11.41 24.20 1.11
CA ILE A 126 12.16 24.76 -0.02
C ILE A 126 11.38 25.90 -0.66
N PHE A 127 10.11 25.70 -0.99
CA PHE A 127 9.28 26.73 -1.63
C PHE A 127 9.11 27.96 -0.75
N SER A 128 8.94 27.75 0.56
CA SER A 128 8.89 28.84 1.54
C SER A 128 10.21 29.62 1.61
N ALA A 129 11.36 28.93 1.65
CA ALA A 129 12.68 29.56 1.70
C ALA A 129 12.99 30.43 0.46
N PHE A 130 12.52 30.00 -0.72
CA PHE A 130 12.69 30.75 -1.97
C PHE A 130 11.54 31.75 -2.26
N GLY A 131 10.52 31.84 -1.40
CA GLY A 131 9.39 32.74 -1.60
C GLY A 131 8.56 32.42 -2.85
N VAL A 132 8.45 31.13 -3.21
CA VAL A 132 7.68 30.68 -4.38
C VAL A 132 6.19 30.92 -4.12
N ASP A 133 5.50 31.62 -5.02
CA ASP A 133 4.05 31.80 -4.94
C ASP A 133 3.34 30.45 -5.13
N GLU A 134 2.31 30.17 -4.30
CA GLU A 134 1.55 28.91 -4.31
C GLU A 134 1.03 28.51 -5.70
N ARG A 135 0.76 29.49 -6.58
CA ARG A 135 0.29 29.25 -7.96
C ARG A 135 1.32 28.52 -8.81
N TYR A 136 2.59 28.57 -8.44
CA TYR A 136 3.68 27.89 -9.15
C TYR A 136 4.04 26.54 -8.55
N TYR A 137 3.52 26.16 -7.37
CA TYR A 137 3.87 24.89 -6.72
C TYR A 137 3.66 23.69 -7.63
N HIS A 138 2.49 23.59 -8.27
CA HIS A 138 2.20 22.48 -9.19
C HIS A 138 3.16 22.46 -10.38
N ARG A 139 3.51 23.62 -10.95
CA ARG A 139 4.45 23.70 -12.08
C ARG A 139 5.86 23.30 -11.68
N VAL A 140 6.34 23.78 -10.54
CA VAL A 140 7.68 23.44 -10.02
C VAL A 140 7.76 21.95 -9.66
N LEU A 141 6.70 21.38 -9.08
CA LEU A 141 6.61 19.94 -8.81
C LEU A 141 6.51 19.09 -10.09
N PHE A 142 5.84 19.59 -11.15
CA PHE A 142 5.68 18.87 -12.41
C PHE A 142 6.96 18.84 -13.26
N TRP A 143 7.69 19.95 -13.33
CA TRP A 143 8.96 20.04 -14.07
C TRP A 143 10.17 19.59 -13.24
N GLY A 144 9.99 19.46 -11.92
CA GLY A 144 11.01 19.07 -10.97
C GLY A 144 11.98 20.20 -10.61
N ILE A 145 12.67 19.99 -9.49
CA ILE A 145 14.10 20.32 -9.38
C ILE A 145 14.84 19.39 -10.34
#